data_AF-A0A7C1RX47-F1
#
_entry.id   AF-A0A7C1RX47-F1
#
_cell.length_a   1.000
_cell.length_b   1.000
_cell.length_c   1.000
_cell.angle_alpha   90.00
_cell.angle_beta   90.00
_cell.angle_gamma   90.00
#
_symmetry.space_group_name_H-M   'P 1'
#
loop_
_entity.id
_entity.type
_entity.pdbx_description
1 polymer ?
#
loop_
_entity_poly.entity_id
_entity_poly.type
_entity_poly.pdbx_seq_one_letter_code
_entity_poly.pdbx_strand_id
1 'polypeptide(L)'
;MYWTENADKDNKLKIPDNVVDLSFKLDCKCLANDNVWGLSLAIREILPWLADEPHAGIHQIHGGESMNGWNRPEEADSLIHLSKRTKLILRIPGLLVEEALELEGKTLDVDGK
;
A
#
# COMPACT_ATOMS: atom_id res chain seq x y z
N MET A 1 -5.06 -24.26 -44.92
CA MET A 1 -4.22 -24.57 -43.74
C MET A 1 -4.96 -24.06 -42.52
N TYR A 2 -5.39 -24.94 -41.62
CA TYR A 2 -5.97 -24.54 -40.34
C TYR A 2 -4.81 -24.33 -39.35
N TRP A 3 -4.74 -23.17 -38.74
CA TRP A 3 -3.83 -22.90 -37.63
C TRP A 3 -4.37 -23.66 -36.41
N THR A 4 -3.67 -24.70 -35.97
CA THR A 4 -3.88 -25.31 -34.66
C THR A 4 -2.83 -24.77 -33.72
N GLU A 5 -3.21 -23.81 -32.88
CA GLU A 5 -2.47 -23.56 -31.65
C GLU A 5 -2.50 -24.85 -30.83
N ASN A 6 -1.40 -25.58 -30.83
CA ASN A 6 -1.05 -26.45 -29.71
C ASN A 6 -0.75 -25.52 -28.52
N ALA A 7 -1.80 -24.93 -27.96
CA ALA A 7 -1.70 -24.27 -26.67
C ALA A 7 -1.36 -25.38 -25.68
N ASP A 8 -0.11 -25.42 -25.22
CA ASP A 8 0.33 -26.18 -24.06
C ASP A 8 -0.62 -25.89 -22.90
N LYS A 9 -1.70 -26.68 -22.78
CA LYS A 9 -2.75 -26.56 -21.75
C LYS A 9 -2.22 -26.81 -20.34
N ASP A 10 -0.97 -27.28 -20.23
CA ASP A 10 -0.32 -27.64 -18.99
C ASP A 10 0.54 -26.54 -18.38
N ASN A 11 0.80 -25.44 -19.11
CA ASN A 11 1.59 -24.33 -18.58
C ASN A 11 0.73 -23.35 -17.75
N LYS A 12 -0.07 -23.90 -16.83
CA LYS A 12 -0.76 -23.10 -15.82
C LYS A 12 0.30 -22.60 -14.85
N LEU A 13 0.75 -21.36 -15.04
CA LEU A 13 1.53 -20.63 -14.04
C LEU A 13 0.81 -20.76 -12.70
N LYS A 14 1.38 -21.54 -11.77
CA LYS A 14 0.90 -21.61 -10.39
C LYS A 14 1.31 -20.30 -9.72
N ILE A 15 0.37 -19.37 -9.61
CA ILE A 15 0.53 -18.18 -8.81
C ILE A 15 0.50 -18.65 -7.35
N PRO A 16 1.59 -18.46 -6.57
CA PRO A 16 1.58 -18.83 -5.17
C PRO A 16 0.58 -17.92 -4.43
N ASP A 17 -0.42 -18.52 -3.81
CA ASP A 17 -1.49 -17.83 -3.05
C ASP A 17 -1.02 -17.39 -1.65
N ASN A 18 0.28 -17.12 -1.53
CA ASN A 18 0.95 -16.96 -0.24
C ASN A 18 1.03 -15.50 0.20
N VAL A 19 0.67 -14.55 -0.66
CA VAL A 19 0.79 -13.11 -0.40
C VAL A 19 -0.58 -12.47 -0.60
N VAL A 20 -1.00 -11.66 0.36
CA VAL A 20 -2.31 -11.01 0.39
C VAL A 20 -2.17 -9.50 0.57
N ASP A 21 -3.17 -8.76 0.08
CA ASP A 21 -3.26 -7.31 0.27
C ASP A 21 -4.29 -7.00 1.37
N LEU A 22 -3.82 -6.46 2.50
CA LEU A 22 -4.65 -5.97 3.59
C LEU A 22 -4.99 -4.50 3.37
N SER A 23 -6.29 -4.17 3.39
CA SER A 23 -6.77 -2.80 3.22
C SER A 23 -7.26 -2.19 4.53
N PHE A 24 -6.58 -1.16 5.01
CA PHE A 24 -6.94 -0.43 6.22
C PHE A 24 -7.68 0.85 5.87
N LYS A 25 -8.76 1.12 6.61
CA LYS A 25 -9.46 2.41 6.52
C LYS A 25 -8.62 3.45 7.26
N LEU A 26 -8.33 4.56 6.58
CA LEU A 26 -7.66 5.70 7.18
C LEU A 26 -8.68 6.69 7.73
N ASP A 27 -8.43 7.18 8.94
CA ASP A 27 -9.09 8.36 9.50
C ASP A 27 -8.12 9.54 9.48
N CYS A 28 -7.84 10.03 8.27
CA CYS A 28 -6.92 11.13 8.03
C CYS A 28 -7.45 12.01 6.89
N LYS A 29 -7.34 13.34 7.05
CA LYS A 29 -7.85 14.32 6.07
C LYS A 29 -6.79 14.75 5.06
N CYS A 30 -5.55 14.84 5.51
CA CYS A 30 -4.43 15.33 4.72
C CYS A 30 -3.14 14.68 5.17
N LEU A 31 -2.23 14.49 4.22
CA LEU A 31 -0.94 13.88 4.43
C LEU A 31 0.13 14.71 3.70
N ALA A 32 1.38 14.68 4.13
CA ALA A 32 2.45 15.36 3.40
C ALA A 32 2.57 14.85 1.96
N ASN A 33 3.02 15.69 1.04
CA ASN A 33 3.21 15.31 -0.35
C ASN A 33 4.26 14.19 -0.49
N ASP A 34 5.32 14.25 0.31
CA ASP A 34 6.40 13.26 0.37
C ASP A 34 6.28 12.32 1.60
N ASN A 35 5.07 11.82 1.84
CA ASN A 35 4.77 11.00 3.01
C ASN A 35 5.33 9.57 2.99
N VAL A 36 5.84 9.10 1.84
CA VAL A 36 6.12 7.69 1.61
C VAL A 36 7.14 7.17 2.62
N TRP A 37 8.19 7.96 2.88
CA TRP A 37 9.23 7.59 3.82
C TRP A 37 8.74 7.64 5.28
N GLY A 38 8.16 8.78 5.70
CA GLY A 38 7.64 8.93 7.07
C GLY A 38 6.60 7.87 7.43
N LEU A 39 5.68 7.58 6.51
CA LEU A 39 4.68 6.54 6.67
C LEU A 39 5.32 5.15 6.81
N SER A 40 6.35 4.86 6.02
CA SER A 40 7.06 3.59 6.11
C SER A 40 7.76 3.40 7.46
N LEU A 41 8.33 4.47 8.01
CA LEU A 41 8.96 4.45 9.33
C LEU A 41 7.92 4.24 10.43
N ALA A 42 6.84 5.03 10.42
CA ALA A 42 5.77 4.93 11.42
C ALA A 42 5.13 3.53 11.44
N ILE A 43 4.92 2.91 10.28
CA ILE A 43 4.39 1.53 10.21
C ILE A 43 5.41 0.53 10.77
N ARG A 44 6.70 0.70 10.50
CA ARG A 44 7.77 -0.18 11.01
C ARG A 44 7.98 -0.08 12.52
N GLU A 45 7.63 1.03 13.14
CA GLU A 45 7.63 1.14 14.61
C GLU A 45 6.62 0.20 15.25
N ILE A 46 5.49 -0.06 14.56
CA ILE A 46 4.44 -0.96 15.02
C ILE A 46 4.68 -2.40 14.54
N LEU A 47 5.17 -2.56 13.30
CA LEU A 47 5.43 -3.84 12.65
C LEU A 47 6.92 -3.94 12.26
N PRO A 48 7.84 -4.21 13.21
CA PRO A 48 9.28 -4.21 12.95
C PRO A 48 9.69 -5.25 11.91
N TRP A 49 9.01 -6.41 11.90
CA TRP A 49 9.25 -7.51 10.96
C TRP A 49 9.05 -7.11 9.49
N LEU A 50 8.33 -6.03 9.21
CA LEU A 50 8.10 -5.53 7.85
C LEU A 50 9.41 -5.08 7.17
N ALA A 51 10.45 -4.77 7.93
CA ALA A 51 11.76 -4.41 7.38
C ALA A 51 12.54 -5.63 6.86
N ASP A 52 12.33 -6.80 7.46
CA ASP A 52 13.07 -8.02 7.18
C ASP A 52 12.31 -8.99 6.27
N GLU A 53 11.00 -8.79 6.08
CA GLU A 53 10.14 -9.64 5.25
C GLU A 53 10.23 -9.25 3.76
N PRO A 54 10.86 -10.08 2.89
CA PRO A 54 11.07 -9.74 1.49
C PRO A 54 9.78 -9.68 0.66
N HIS A 55 8.72 -10.36 1.09
CA HIS A 55 7.43 -10.34 0.42
C HIS A 55 6.46 -9.29 1.00
N ALA A 56 6.94 -8.46 1.94
CA ALA A 56 6.19 -7.36 2.49
C ALA A 56 6.36 -6.08 1.65
N GLY A 57 5.28 -5.31 1.53
CA GLY A 57 5.29 -4.05 0.81
C GLY A 57 4.19 -3.11 1.29
N ILE A 58 4.46 -1.82 1.23
CA ILE A 58 3.49 -0.75 1.54
C ILE A 58 3.12 -0.07 0.22
N HIS A 59 1.83 -0.04 -0.11
CA HIS A 59 1.38 0.73 -1.26
C HIS A 59 1.45 2.22 -0.95
N GLN A 60 2.00 2.99 -1.90
CA GLN A 60 2.05 4.44 -1.80
C GLN A 60 0.64 5.02 -1.79
N ILE A 61 0.43 6.02 -0.94
CA ILE A 61 -0.81 6.79 -0.90
C ILE A 61 -0.63 8.01 -1.78
N HIS A 62 -1.28 8.00 -2.94
CA HIS A 62 -1.38 9.17 -3.80
C HIS A 62 -2.60 10.00 -3.40
N GLY A 63 -2.45 11.33 -3.47
CA GLY A 63 -3.60 12.23 -3.38
C GLY A 63 -4.53 12.06 -4.59
N GLY A 64 -5.59 12.87 -4.66
CA GLY A 64 -6.41 12.91 -5.87
C GLY A 64 -5.54 13.18 -7.09
N GLU A 65 -5.46 12.22 -8.02
CA GLU A 65 -4.84 12.45 -9.31
C GLU A 65 -5.65 13.53 -10.04
N SER A 66 -4.94 14.41 -10.73
CA SER A 66 -5.42 15.59 -11.45
C SER A 66 -6.60 15.31 -12.38
N MET A 67 -7.80 15.17 -11.82
CA MET A 67 -8.99 14.90 -12.60
C MET A 67 -10.10 15.80 -12.08
N ASN A 68 -10.23 16.95 -12.76
CA ASN A 68 -10.98 18.19 -12.44
C ASN A 68 -10.12 19.45 -12.21
N GLY A 69 -8.84 19.46 -12.60
CA GLY A 69 -7.95 20.63 -12.46
C GLY A 69 -7.22 20.73 -11.11
N TRP A 70 -7.22 19.66 -10.32
CA TRP A 70 -6.40 19.57 -9.12
C TRP A 70 -4.94 19.28 -9.48
N ASN A 71 -4.04 20.24 -9.29
CA ASN A 71 -2.61 20.01 -9.47
C ASN A 71 -2.01 19.49 -8.16
N ARG A 72 -1.22 18.40 -8.26
CA ARG A 72 -0.42 17.95 -7.13
C ARG A 72 0.57 19.07 -6.77
N PRO A 73 0.68 19.44 -5.49
CA PRO A 73 1.67 20.43 -5.06
C PRO A 73 3.09 19.96 -5.42
N GLU A 74 3.93 20.87 -5.91
CA GLU A 74 5.33 20.56 -6.23
C GLU A 74 6.23 20.57 -4.99
N GLU A 75 5.85 21.30 -3.95
CA GLU A 75 6.64 21.39 -2.73
C GLU A 75 6.43 20.17 -1.83
N ALA A 76 7.52 19.68 -1.20
CA ALA A 76 7.50 18.49 -0.37
C ALA A 76 6.66 18.67 0.91
N ASP A 77 6.68 19.87 1.51
CA ASP A 77 5.94 20.19 2.75
C ASP A 77 4.48 20.58 2.49
N SER A 78 4.07 20.58 1.22
CA SER A 78 2.66 20.77 0.88
C SER A 78 1.82 19.56 1.25
N LEU A 79 0.57 19.79 1.62
CA LEU A 79 -0.36 18.73 2.01
C LEU A 79 -1.17 18.24 0.81
N ILE A 80 -1.28 16.92 0.68
CA ILE A 80 -2.25 16.27 -0.20
C ILE A 80 -3.53 15.98 0.59
N HIS A 81 -4.69 16.28 0.01
CA HIS A 81 -5.97 15.95 0.61
C HIS A 81 -6.39 14.53 0.23
N LEU A 82 -6.70 13.72 1.25
CA LEU A 82 -7.12 12.35 1.04
C LEU A 82 -8.64 12.29 0.88
N SER A 83 -9.10 11.50 -0.08
CA SER A 83 -10.52 11.19 -0.18
C SER A 83 -10.93 10.23 0.94
N LYS A 84 -12.22 10.20 1.32
CA LYS A 84 -12.76 9.18 2.25
C LYS A 84 -12.62 7.73 1.74
N ARG A 85 -12.29 7.54 0.46
CA ARG A 85 -12.09 6.24 -0.18
C ARG A 85 -10.63 5.77 -0.12
N THR A 86 -9.71 6.65 0.28
CA THR A 86 -8.29 6.32 0.38
C THR A 86 -8.08 5.25 1.44
N LYS A 87 -7.30 4.23 1.12
CA LYS A 87 -6.97 3.11 1.99
C LYS A 87 -5.45 3.00 2.09
N LEU A 88 -4.96 2.60 3.26
CA LEU A 88 -3.61 2.09 3.40
C LEU A 88 -3.62 0.62 3.02
N ILE A 89 -2.76 0.22 2.08
CA ILE A 89 -2.70 -1.16 1.62
C ILE A 89 -1.33 -1.73 1.96
N LEU A 90 -1.33 -2.84 2.70
CA LEU A 90 -0.14 -3.62 3.02
C LEU A 90 -0.20 -4.94 2.26
N ARG A 91 0.84 -5.22 1.48
CA ARG A 91 1.05 -6.51 0.83
C ARG A 91 1.96 -7.34 1.72
N ILE A 92 1.52 -8.50 2.18
CA ILE A 92 2.29 -9.34 3.12
C ILE A 92 2.03 -10.83 2.90
N PRO A 93 2.91 -11.71 3.38
CA PRO A 93 2.61 -13.14 3.49
C PRO A 93 1.33 -13.39 4.31
N GLY A 94 0.49 -14.33 3.86
CA GLY A 94 -0.75 -14.69 4.56
C GLY A 94 -0.54 -15.16 6.00
N LEU A 95 0.64 -15.70 6.32
CA LEU A 95 1.02 -16.13 7.66
C LEU A 95 1.19 -14.97 8.65
N LEU A 96 1.44 -13.75 8.16
CA LEU A 96 1.70 -12.55 8.96
C LEU A 96 0.47 -11.64 9.07
N VAL A 97 -0.70 -12.11 8.61
CA VAL A 97 -1.94 -11.34 8.64
C VAL A 97 -2.33 -10.99 10.07
N GLU A 98 -2.26 -11.93 11.01
CA GLU A 98 -2.61 -11.68 12.40
C GLU A 98 -1.70 -10.64 13.05
N GLU A 99 -0.40 -10.68 12.77
CA GLU A 99 0.54 -9.66 13.24
C GLU A 99 0.27 -8.29 12.61
N ALA A 100 -0.04 -8.24 11.32
CA ALA A 100 -0.36 -6.98 10.64
C ALA A 100 -1.67 -6.34 11.12
N LEU A 101 -2.59 -7.11 11.70
CA LEU A 101 -3.81 -6.56 12.32
C LEU A 101 -3.51 -5.74 13.58
N GLU A 102 -2.32 -5.82 14.17
CA GLU A 102 -1.91 -4.92 15.26
C GLU A 102 -1.91 -3.43 14.87
N LEU A 103 -1.89 -3.13 13.57
CA LEU A 103 -2.02 -1.80 13.02
C LEU A 103 -3.44 -1.23 13.19
N GLU A 104 -4.45 -2.08 13.36
CA GLU A 104 -5.83 -1.63 13.52
C GLU A 104 -6.02 -0.82 14.81
N GLY A 105 -6.67 0.34 14.70
CA GLY A 105 -6.91 1.23 15.83
C GLY A 105 -5.69 2.00 16.32
N LYS A 106 -4.53 1.84 15.68
CA LYS A 106 -3.32 2.62 15.98
C LYS A 106 -3.35 3.98 15.28
N THR A 107 -2.74 4.96 15.94
CA THR A 107 -2.45 6.26 15.33
C THR A 107 -0.99 6.26 14.91
N LEU A 108 -0.76 6.56 13.62
CA LEU A 108 0.57 6.72 13.05
C LEU A 108 0.91 8.20 13.05
N ASP A 109 2.04 8.55 13.65
CA ASP A 109 2.62 9.89 13.51
C ASP A 109 3.53 9.89 12.28
N VAL A 110 3.18 10.68 11.27
CA VAL A 110 3.94 10.74 10.01
C VAL A 110 4.61 12.11 9.92
N ASP A 111 5.93 12.11 10.10
CA ASP A 111 6.78 13.31 10.08
C ASP A 111 6.44 14.35 11.18
N GLY A 112 5.96 13.90 12.35
CA GLY A 112 5.64 14.76 13.50
C GLY A 112 4.29 15.49 13.39
N LYS A 113 3.35 14.93 12.62
CA LYS A 113 2.04 15.52 12.30
C LYS A 113 0.91 14.48 12.32
#